data_AF-A0A2M6U7L8-F1
#
_entry.id   AF-A0A2M6U7L8-F1
#
_cell.length_a   1.000
_cell.length_b   1.000
_cell.length_c   1.000
_cell.angle_alpha   90.00
_cell.angle_beta   90.00
_cell.angle_gamma   90.00
#
_symmetry.space_group_name_H-M   'P 1'
#
loop_
_entity.id
_entity.type
_entity.pdbx_description
1 polymer ?
#
loop_
_entity_poly.entity_id
_entity_poly.type
_entity_poly.pdbx_seq_one_letter_code
_entity_poly.pdbx_strand_id
1 'polypeptide(L)'
;MMPAHETYDVIVIGAGAGGMTAAAVAAAEGLRVLVIEKTAFVGGTTAWSGGMVWIPANAKMKEAGLSDSVTDAVQYLSSTVPEPANAGLRAAFLARGPEAVTWLEANTEVRLQPVKAYPDCYPERLGAASGGRVLEPVAFDGARLGQAFARLRPPLPEFTLFGGMMVDPLDIPHLRRVGRSLRSTLRAARLVSAYALQRLCSPRGTTLHLGNALAARLYASLLARRVEVLFSADVEDLSMQGDRVGGVVIRHGSRDRPIAARRGVVLATGGFSHDAVLRKRFFPAAARLVSATNTASTGDGLRLATAAGAALTAEATSPAYWVPASLFRRADGSRGVFPHTVTDRAKPGVIAVNAAGRRFVNEALSHHEFALAMLRDGNGEPDRPFFLICDRPFLWAYGLGRIKPFTWSVRRYVMSGELIEAADIAQLATKIGTRPSVLTATLARYNEGAKQGRDPEFGRGSTIYQRHLGDISHKPNPCVAPILRAPFFAMRIYPADLGTAIGMQVDAQARVLRADGTPVAGLHACGNDMGSIMNGNYPAPGITLGPALTFGYIAGRHLAEGSMTCKTAAGVSASV
;
A
#
# COMPACT_ATOMS: atom_id res chain seq x y z
N MET A 1 -2.73 -12.91 26.22
CA MET A 1 -1.61 -12.84 27.19
C MET A 1 -1.48 -11.39 27.57
N MET A 2 -1.42 -11.07 28.85
CA MET A 2 -1.32 -9.68 29.31
C MET A 2 0.09 -9.13 29.08
N PRO A 3 0.23 -7.80 28.99
CA PRO A 3 1.55 -7.16 29.02
C PRO A 3 2.33 -7.58 30.27
N ALA A 4 3.63 -7.80 30.13
CA ALA A 4 4.51 -8.15 31.23
C ALA A 4 4.64 -7.03 32.28
N HIS A 5 4.34 -5.79 31.90
CA HIS A 5 4.47 -4.61 32.75
C HIS A 5 3.24 -3.69 32.67
N GLU A 6 3.04 -2.88 33.70
CA GLU A 6 2.02 -1.81 33.70
C GLU A 6 2.57 -0.47 33.17
N THR A 7 3.90 -0.38 33.03
CA THR A 7 4.59 0.84 32.59
C THR A 7 5.67 0.53 31.55
N TYR A 8 5.60 1.26 30.44
CA TYR A 8 6.58 1.26 29.35
C TYR A 8 7.11 2.67 29.14
N ASP A 9 8.23 2.81 28.43
CA ASP A 9 8.72 4.13 28.04
C ASP A 9 7.92 4.65 26.83
N VAL A 10 7.70 3.79 25.84
CA VAL A 10 6.91 4.10 24.65
C VAL A 10 5.84 3.05 24.41
N ILE A 11 4.63 3.49 24.07
CA ILE A 11 3.56 2.62 23.59
C ILE A 11 3.29 2.96 22.13
N VAL A 12 3.25 1.95 21.26
CA VAL A 12 2.93 2.10 19.83
C VAL A 12 1.64 1.34 19.55
N ILE A 13 0.65 2.01 18.96
CA ILE A 13 -0.64 1.41 18.60
C ILE A 13 -0.65 1.13 17.09
N GLY A 14 -0.65 -0.15 16.72
CA GLY A 14 -0.63 -0.65 15.35
C GLY A 14 0.73 -1.22 14.94
N ALA A 15 0.74 -2.47 14.46
CA ALA A 15 1.95 -3.16 14.01
C ALA A 15 2.11 -3.14 12.48
N GLY A 16 1.84 -2.00 11.84
CA GLY A 16 2.15 -1.74 10.43
C GLY A 16 3.61 -1.31 10.22
N ALA A 17 3.98 -0.91 8.99
CA ALA A 17 5.33 -0.45 8.69
C ALA A 17 5.80 0.68 9.62
N GLY A 18 5.01 1.77 9.75
CA GLY A 18 5.38 2.92 10.56
C GLY A 18 5.47 2.61 12.05
N GLY A 19 4.51 1.87 12.60
CA GLY A 19 4.48 1.50 14.01
C GLY A 19 5.65 0.58 14.40
N MET A 20 5.91 -0.46 13.61
CA MET A 20 7.07 -1.33 13.88
C MET A 20 8.40 -0.60 13.67
N THR A 21 8.49 0.36 12.75
CA THR A 21 9.66 1.21 12.63
C THR A 21 9.86 2.10 13.86
N ALA A 22 8.83 2.80 14.34
CA ALA A 22 8.91 3.62 15.54
C ALA A 22 9.33 2.80 16.76
N ALA A 23 8.76 1.61 16.92
CA ALA A 23 9.11 0.69 17.99
C ALA A 23 10.55 0.18 17.90
N ALA A 24 11.01 -0.21 16.70
CA ALA A 24 12.38 -0.69 16.49
C ALA A 24 13.42 0.41 16.77
N VAL A 25 13.12 1.64 16.39
CA VAL A 25 13.98 2.82 16.61
C VAL A 25 14.04 3.16 18.09
N ALA A 26 12.89 3.33 18.75
CA ALA A 26 12.86 3.60 20.19
C ALA A 26 13.58 2.52 21.00
N ALA A 27 13.36 1.24 20.68
CA ALA A 27 14.02 0.14 21.36
C ALA A 27 15.53 0.05 21.07
N ALA A 28 16.00 0.48 19.89
CA ALA A 28 17.42 0.58 19.59
C ALA A 28 18.14 1.62 20.46
N GLU A 29 17.42 2.65 20.91
CA GLU A 29 17.91 3.68 21.84
C GLU A 29 17.74 3.25 23.32
N GLY A 30 17.44 1.98 23.58
CA GLY A 30 17.35 1.42 24.93
C GLY A 30 16.01 1.63 25.64
N LEU A 31 15.00 2.18 24.95
CA LEU A 31 13.68 2.37 25.54
C LEU A 31 12.90 1.05 25.64
N ARG A 32 12.12 0.88 26.71
CA ARG A 32 11.17 -0.23 26.83
C ARG A 32 9.91 0.11 26.04
N VAL A 33 9.62 -0.70 25.02
CA VAL A 33 8.52 -0.47 24.09
C VAL A 33 7.46 -1.56 24.17
N LEU A 34 6.18 -1.15 24.20
CA LEU A 34 5.03 -2.01 23.96
C LEU A 34 4.42 -1.67 22.60
N VAL A 35 4.19 -2.68 21.75
CA VAL A 35 3.37 -2.56 20.54
C VAL A 35 2.03 -3.22 20.80
N ILE A 36 0.93 -2.51 20.53
CA ILE A 36 -0.44 -3.03 20.64
C ILE A 36 -1.00 -3.22 19.24
N GLU A 37 -1.33 -4.46 18.89
CA GLU A 37 -1.91 -4.84 17.60
C GLU A 37 -3.28 -5.45 17.82
N LYS A 38 -4.31 -4.80 17.27
CA LYS A 38 -5.69 -5.19 17.53
C LYS A 38 -6.11 -6.52 16.90
N THR A 39 -5.36 -6.99 15.92
CA THR A 39 -5.61 -8.31 15.32
C THR A 39 -4.68 -9.37 15.89
N ALA A 40 -4.86 -10.62 15.47
CA ALA A 40 -3.93 -11.70 15.82
C ALA A 40 -2.58 -11.62 15.09
N PHE A 41 -2.39 -10.66 14.18
CA PHE A 41 -1.26 -10.62 13.25
C PHE A 41 -0.65 -9.23 13.08
N VAL A 42 0.69 -9.15 13.13
CA VAL A 42 1.41 -7.95 12.69
C VAL A 42 1.33 -7.77 11.17
N GLY A 43 1.56 -6.55 10.72
CA GLY A 43 1.79 -6.19 9.32
C GLY A 43 0.62 -5.48 8.64
N GLY A 44 -0.61 -5.52 9.17
CA GLY A 44 -1.76 -4.78 8.64
C GLY A 44 -1.87 -4.79 7.11
N THR A 45 -2.13 -3.63 6.50
CA THR A 45 -2.11 -3.45 5.03
C THR A 45 -0.70 -3.54 4.45
N THR A 46 0.36 -3.24 5.22
CA THR A 46 1.76 -3.40 4.79
C THR A 46 2.02 -4.81 4.28
N ALA A 47 1.58 -5.84 5.01
CA ALA A 47 1.78 -7.25 4.66
C ALA A 47 1.05 -7.71 3.39
N TRP A 48 0.06 -6.94 2.92
CA TRP A 48 -0.68 -7.18 1.67
C TRP A 48 -0.19 -6.33 0.50
N SER A 49 0.68 -5.36 0.76
CA SER A 49 1.13 -4.41 -0.26
C SER A 49 2.22 -4.98 -1.17
N GLY A 50 2.51 -4.28 -2.26
CA GLY A 50 3.68 -4.54 -3.10
C GLY A 50 5.03 -4.29 -2.40
N GLY A 51 5.05 -3.75 -1.18
CA GLY A 51 6.26 -3.50 -0.40
C GLY A 51 7.11 -2.33 -0.90
N MET A 52 6.65 -1.63 -1.94
CA MET A 52 7.37 -0.52 -2.55
C MET A 52 7.50 0.66 -1.58
N VAL A 53 8.70 1.21 -1.48
CA VAL A 53 9.06 2.32 -0.59
C VAL A 53 9.66 3.43 -1.45
N TRP A 54 8.96 4.55 -1.60
CA TRP A 54 9.48 5.69 -2.37
C TRP A 54 10.33 6.59 -1.47
N ILE A 55 11.63 6.66 -1.73
CA ILE A 55 12.58 7.52 -1.01
C ILE A 55 13.50 8.16 -2.07
N PRO A 56 13.35 9.45 -2.37
CA PRO A 56 14.23 10.14 -3.30
C PRO A 56 15.63 10.37 -2.69
N ALA A 57 16.63 10.63 -3.53
CA ALA A 57 18.01 10.94 -3.12
C ALA A 57 18.62 9.91 -2.14
N ASN A 58 18.26 8.63 -2.29
CA ASN A 58 18.72 7.57 -1.40
C ASN A 58 20.10 7.02 -1.83
N ALA A 59 20.85 6.44 -0.87
CA ALA A 59 22.19 5.90 -1.11
C ALA A 59 22.21 4.74 -2.14
N LYS A 60 21.13 3.94 -2.21
CA LYS A 60 21.02 2.79 -3.12
C LYS A 60 21.01 3.20 -4.60
N MET A 61 20.52 4.40 -4.91
CA MET A 61 20.57 4.91 -6.29
C MET A 61 22.00 5.04 -6.77
N LYS A 62 22.88 5.62 -5.95
CA LYS A 62 24.31 5.76 -6.25
C LYS A 62 24.98 4.38 -6.42
N GLU A 63 24.68 3.44 -5.54
CA GLU A 63 25.16 2.04 -5.64
C GLU A 63 24.72 1.35 -6.94
N ALA A 64 23.53 1.70 -7.44
CA ALA A 64 22.99 1.19 -8.69
C ALA A 64 23.42 1.96 -9.95
N GLY A 65 24.27 3.00 -9.81
CA GLY A 65 24.71 3.86 -10.91
C GLY A 65 23.64 4.84 -11.40
N LEU A 66 22.64 5.14 -10.57
CA LEU A 66 21.57 6.09 -10.84
C LEU A 66 21.83 7.40 -10.08
N SER A 67 21.66 8.54 -10.74
CA SER A 67 21.76 9.86 -10.15
C SER A 67 20.39 10.38 -9.74
N ASP A 68 20.31 11.01 -8.57
CA ASP A 68 19.14 11.75 -8.09
C ASP A 68 19.59 12.81 -7.09
N SER A 69 18.76 13.81 -6.85
CA SER A 69 19.04 14.87 -5.88
C SER A 69 17.78 15.28 -5.10
N VAL A 70 17.98 15.85 -3.92
CA VAL A 70 16.88 16.43 -3.14
C VAL A 70 16.20 17.55 -3.95
N THR A 71 16.98 18.34 -4.70
CA THR A 71 16.45 19.41 -5.56
C THR A 71 15.49 18.86 -6.62
N ASP A 72 15.86 17.79 -7.32
CA ASP A 72 15.00 17.16 -8.33
C ASP A 72 13.72 16.61 -7.69
N ALA A 73 13.84 16.01 -6.51
CA ALA A 73 12.69 15.51 -5.76
C ALA A 73 11.75 16.63 -5.30
N VAL A 74 12.28 17.76 -4.85
CA VAL A 74 11.49 18.96 -4.52
C VAL A 74 10.76 19.48 -5.76
N GLN A 75 11.45 19.61 -6.89
CA GLN A 75 10.83 20.07 -8.14
C GLN A 75 9.71 19.12 -8.58
N TYR A 76 9.94 17.80 -8.49
CA TYR A 76 8.95 16.80 -8.83
C TYR A 76 7.72 16.88 -7.94
N LEU A 77 7.89 16.88 -6.62
CA LEU A 77 6.77 16.99 -5.68
C LEU A 77 6.04 18.33 -5.81
N SER A 78 6.74 19.43 -6.03
CA SER A 78 6.12 20.76 -6.21
C SER A 78 5.25 20.81 -7.47
N SER A 79 5.64 20.09 -8.53
CA SER A 79 4.87 20.05 -9.78
C SER A 79 3.71 19.05 -9.79
N THR A 80 3.67 18.13 -8.82
CA THR A 80 2.68 17.03 -8.76
C THR A 80 1.77 17.10 -7.53
N VAL A 81 2.14 17.86 -6.51
CA VAL A 81 1.42 17.99 -5.24
C VAL A 81 1.26 19.48 -4.89
N PRO A 82 0.14 20.15 -5.26
CA PRO A 82 -0.06 21.58 -4.99
C PRO A 82 -0.02 21.94 -3.49
N GLU A 83 0.68 23.05 -3.15
CA GLU A 83 0.90 23.65 -1.80
C GLU A 83 -0.35 24.40 -1.28
N PRO A 84 -0.68 24.43 0.05
CA PRO A 84 0.11 25.20 1.06
C PRO A 84 0.24 24.64 2.51
N ALA A 85 -0.51 23.63 2.98
CA ALA A 85 -0.59 23.34 4.43
C ALA A 85 0.51 22.41 5.01
N ASN A 86 1.23 21.64 4.18
CA ASN A 86 2.16 20.57 4.63
C ASN A 86 3.63 20.74 4.16
N ALA A 87 4.05 21.95 3.78
CA ALA A 87 5.39 22.21 3.25
C ALA A 87 6.52 21.72 4.18
N GLY A 88 6.40 22.01 5.49
CA GLY A 88 7.35 21.57 6.50
C GLY A 88 7.45 20.05 6.64
N LEU A 89 6.34 19.32 6.49
CA LEU A 89 6.33 17.86 6.54
C LEU A 89 7.03 17.24 5.32
N ARG A 90 6.80 17.79 4.12
CA ARG A 90 7.51 17.32 2.92
C ARG A 90 9.01 17.57 3.02
N ALA A 91 9.42 18.74 3.52
CA ALA A 91 10.82 19.03 3.76
C ALA A 91 11.45 18.05 4.76
N ALA A 92 10.76 17.75 5.87
CA ALA A 92 11.20 16.75 6.84
C ALA A 92 11.33 15.36 6.23
N PHE A 93 10.37 14.95 5.41
CA PHE A 93 10.43 13.68 4.68
C PHE A 93 11.63 13.59 3.74
N LEU A 94 11.87 14.63 2.93
CA LEU A 94 13.00 14.65 1.99
C LEU A 94 14.36 14.67 2.71
N ALA A 95 14.44 15.36 3.86
CA ALA A 95 15.66 15.43 4.66
C ALA A 95 15.95 14.12 5.41
N ARG A 96 14.94 13.55 6.09
CA ARG A 96 15.11 12.39 6.99
C ARG A 96 14.83 11.05 6.30
N GLY A 97 14.25 11.02 5.11
CA GLY A 97 13.90 9.80 4.39
C GLY A 97 15.11 8.92 4.06
N PRO A 98 16.13 9.44 3.36
CA PRO A 98 17.37 8.71 3.08
C PRO A 98 18.08 8.24 4.35
N GLU A 99 18.12 9.10 5.38
CA GLU A 99 18.70 8.78 6.68
C GLU A 99 17.96 7.62 7.36
N ALA A 100 16.63 7.66 7.37
CA ALA A 100 15.80 6.60 7.96
C ALA A 100 16.05 5.25 7.30
N VAL A 101 16.17 5.20 5.96
CA VAL A 101 16.49 3.96 5.25
C VAL A 101 17.87 3.44 5.63
N THR A 102 18.89 4.30 5.57
CA THR A 102 20.27 3.93 5.93
C THR A 102 20.35 3.42 7.37
N TRP A 103 19.68 4.11 8.31
CA TRP A 103 19.62 3.70 9.71
C TRP A 103 18.92 2.35 9.87
N LEU A 104 17.77 2.14 9.21
CA LEU A 104 17.02 0.90 9.29
C LEU A 104 17.85 -0.28 8.78
N GLU A 105 18.57 -0.12 7.68
CA GLU A 105 19.42 -1.20 7.16
C GLU A 105 20.61 -1.51 8.05
N ALA A 106 21.22 -0.48 8.66
CA ALA A 106 22.36 -0.65 9.55
C ALA A 106 21.97 -1.28 10.89
N ASN A 107 20.79 -0.94 11.42
CA ASN A 107 20.42 -1.27 12.80
C ASN A 107 19.36 -2.38 12.91
N THR A 108 18.65 -2.71 11.83
CA THR A 108 17.52 -3.65 11.88
C THR A 108 17.68 -4.77 10.84
N GLU A 109 16.68 -5.65 10.73
CA GLU A 109 16.63 -6.70 9.69
C GLU A 109 16.06 -6.19 8.35
N VAL A 110 15.63 -4.92 8.29
CA VAL A 110 15.14 -4.31 7.04
C VAL A 110 16.28 -4.25 6.02
N ARG A 111 16.04 -4.75 4.82
CA ARG A 111 16.96 -4.67 3.68
C ARG A 111 16.15 -4.31 2.45
N LEU A 112 16.54 -3.23 1.79
CA LEU A 112 15.89 -2.70 0.60
C LEU A 112 16.87 -2.71 -0.59
N GLN A 113 16.34 -2.85 -1.79
CA GLN A 113 17.09 -2.75 -3.03
C GLN A 113 16.38 -1.81 -4.01
N PRO A 114 17.12 -1.08 -4.86
CA PRO A 114 16.52 -0.11 -5.77
C PRO A 114 15.86 -0.83 -6.94
N VAL A 115 14.62 -0.45 -7.26
CA VAL A 115 13.97 -0.88 -8.50
C VAL A 115 14.50 0.00 -9.63
N LYS A 116 15.51 -0.52 -10.35
CA LYS A 116 16.29 0.24 -11.33
C LYS A 116 15.45 0.90 -12.43
N ALA A 117 14.35 0.26 -12.82
CA ALA A 117 13.47 0.75 -13.87
C ALA A 117 12.03 0.69 -13.39
N TYR A 118 11.63 1.64 -12.55
CA TYR A 118 10.24 1.91 -12.20
C TYR A 118 10.06 3.43 -12.18
N PRO A 119 9.62 4.04 -13.29
CA PRO A 119 9.48 5.49 -13.38
C PRO A 119 8.49 6.04 -12.37
N ASP A 120 8.67 7.30 -11.99
CA ASP A 120 7.64 8.06 -11.31
C ASP A 120 6.37 8.16 -12.20
N CYS A 121 5.19 8.39 -11.60
CA CYS A 121 3.90 8.30 -12.30
C CYS A 121 3.70 9.37 -13.38
N TYR A 122 4.39 10.50 -13.27
CA TYR A 122 4.31 11.64 -14.19
C TYR A 122 5.70 11.93 -14.78
N PRO A 123 6.24 11.04 -15.64
CA PRO A 123 7.61 11.14 -16.15
C PRO A 123 7.90 12.38 -17.00
N GLU A 124 6.86 13.06 -17.47
CA GLU A 124 6.94 14.33 -18.20
C GLU A 124 7.16 15.56 -17.30
N ARG A 125 7.00 15.42 -15.99
CA ARG A 125 7.14 16.53 -15.03
C ARG A 125 8.61 16.78 -14.70
N LEU A 126 8.93 18.04 -14.41
CA LEU A 126 10.28 18.44 -14.01
C LEU A 126 10.70 17.69 -12.73
N GLY A 127 11.93 17.20 -12.70
CA GLY A 127 12.48 16.45 -11.57
C GLY A 127 12.03 14.99 -11.48
N ALA A 128 11.22 14.48 -12.42
CA ALA A 128 10.80 13.08 -12.42
C ALA A 128 11.99 12.13 -12.68
N ALA A 129 12.00 10.98 -12.00
CA ALA A 129 12.99 9.93 -12.20
C ALA A 129 12.43 8.77 -13.03
N SER A 130 13.30 8.17 -13.85
CA SER A 130 12.98 6.95 -14.63
C SER A 130 13.09 5.66 -13.81
N GLY A 131 13.68 5.72 -12.60
CA GLY A 131 13.81 4.60 -11.69
C GLY A 131 14.68 4.92 -10.47
N GLY A 132 14.81 3.94 -9.55
CA GLY A 132 15.70 3.99 -8.39
C GLY A 132 15.17 4.72 -7.14
N ARG A 133 14.22 5.66 -7.28
CA ARG A 133 13.53 6.27 -6.12
C ARG A 133 12.59 5.29 -5.42
N VAL A 134 12.04 4.33 -6.17
CA VAL A 134 11.27 3.22 -5.63
C VAL A 134 12.25 2.12 -5.18
N LEU A 135 12.23 1.81 -3.89
CA LEU A 135 12.93 0.69 -3.30
C LEU A 135 11.94 -0.46 -3.05
N GLU A 136 12.42 -1.69 -3.13
CA GLU A 136 11.65 -2.88 -2.77
C GLU A 136 12.37 -3.69 -1.67
N PRO A 137 11.64 -4.46 -0.85
CA PRO A 137 12.23 -5.26 0.20
C PRO A 137 12.92 -6.48 -0.40
N VAL A 138 14.16 -6.72 0.01
CA VAL A 138 14.85 -7.97 -0.31
C VAL A 138 14.07 -9.14 0.29
N ALA A 139 13.93 -10.24 -0.46
CA ALA A 139 13.22 -11.44 -0.01
C ALA A 139 13.70 -11.90 1.38
N PHE A 140 12.78 -12.41 2.20
CA PHE A 140 13.06 -12.82 3.58
C PHE A 140 12.63 -14.27 3.81
N ASP A 141 13.45 -15.04 4.53
CA ASP A 141 13.07 -16.39 4.96
C ASP A 141 12.31 -16.33 6.29
N GLY A 142 11.00 -16.52 6.19
CA GLY A 142 10.06 -16.57 7.31
C GLY A 142 10.38 -17.63 8.36
N ALA A 143 11.16 -18.68 8.02
CA ALA A 143 11.59 -19.67 9.00
C ALA A 143 12.44 -19.04 10.13
N ARG A 144 13.14 -17.94 9.84
CA ARG A 144 13.92 -17.17 10.83
C ARG A 144 13.08 -16.55 11.94
N LEU A 145 11.76 -16.44 11.77
CA LEU A 145 10.84 -15.97 12.81
C LEU A 145 10.45 -17.08 13.80
N GLY A 146 10.78 -18.34 13.52
CA GLY A 146 10.39 -19.48 14.36
C GLY A 146 8.88 -19.53 14.58
N GLN A 147 8.45 -19.74 15.82
CA GLN A 147 7.02 -19.78 16.19
C GLN A 147 6.30 -18.46 15.93
N ALA A 148 7.03 -17.33 15.96
CA ALA A 148 6.45 -16.01 15.70
C ALA A 148 5.97 -15.86 14.24
N PHE A 149 6.40 -16.73 13.31
CA PHE A 149 5.91 -16.72 11.93
C PHE A 149 4.38 -16.83 11.84
N ALA A 150 3.73 -17.55 12.78
CA ALA A 150 2.28 -17.65 12.87
C ALA A 150 1.59 -16.30 13.18
N ARG A 151 2.31 -15.34 13.75
CA ARG A 151 1.84 -13.98 14.08
C ARG A 151 2.11 -12.98 12.95
N LEU A 152 2.78 -13.36 11.87
CA LEU A 152 2.91 -12.54 10.68
C LEU A 152 1.70 -12.73 9.77
N ARG A 153 1.01 -11.64 9.42
CA ARG A 153 -0.16 -11.70 8.54
C ARG A 153 0.16 -12.39 7.22
N PRO A 154 -0.62 -13.39 6.79
CA PRO A 154 -0.42 -14.03 5.51
C PRO A 154 -0.65 -13.03 4.36
N PRO A 155 0.06 -13.18 3.23
CA PRO A 155 -0.25 -12.44 2.01
C PRO A 155 -1.67 -12.77 1.54
N LEU A 156 -2.24 -11.90 0.71
CA LEU A 156 -3.53 -12.17 0.09
C LEU A 156 -3.45 -13.45 -0.76
N PRO A 157 -4.34 -14.44 -0.56
CA PRO A 157 -4.32 -15.70 -1.29
C PRO A 157 -4.32 -15.52 -2.81
N GLU A 158 -4.98 -14.47 -3.29
CA GLU A 158 -5.13 -14.16 -4.72
C GLU A 158 -3.80 -13.76 -5.38
N PHE A 159 -2.83 -13.29 -4.59
CA PHE A 159 -1.47 -12.98 -5.03
C PHE A 159 -0.47 -14.13 -4.79
N THR A 160 -0.94 -15.31 -4.39
CA THR A 160 -0.10 -16.49 -4.16
C THR A 160 -0.44 -17.65 -5.11
N LEU A 161 0.54 -18.53 -5.35
CA LEU A 161 0.36 -19.80 -6.05
C LEU A 161 0.29 -20.97 -5.04
N PHE A 162 -0.29 -22.10 -5.46
CA PHE A 162 -0.29 -23.36 -4.69
C PHE A 162 -0.67 -23.25 -3.20
N GLY A 163 -1.60 -22.33 -2.86
CA GLY A 163 -2.10 -22.15 -1.51
C GLY A 163 -1.16 -21.43 -0.53
N GLY A 164 -0.18 -20.66 -1.02
CA GLY A 164 0.69 -19.85 -0.15
C GLY A 164 2.10 -19.58 -0.66
N MET A 165 2.44 -20.01 -1.87
CA MET A 165 3.71 -19.70 -2.52
C MET A 165 3.69 -18.26 -3.03
N MET A 166 4.47 -17.39 -2.40
CA MET A 166 4.78 -16.08 -2.97
C MET A 166 5.77 -16.25 -4.15
N VAL A 167 5.65 -15.38 -5.14
CA VAL A 167 6.50 -15.42 -6.32
C VAL A 167 7.10 -14.03 -6.52
N ASP A 168 8.39 -13.99 -6.78
CA ASP A 168 9.06 -12.77 -7.19
C ASP A 168 8.52 -12.30 -8.56
N PRO A 169 8.18 -11.01 -8.75
CA PRO A 169 7.82 -10.49 -10.06
C PRO A 169 8.79 -10.89 -11.19
N LEU A 170 10.09 -11.04 -10.89
CA LEU A 170 11.12 -11.47 -11.85
C LEU A 170 11.01 -12.96 -12.25
N ASP A 171 10.38 -13.80 -11.44
CA ASP A 171 10.18 -15.22 -11.74
C ASP A 171 8.91 -15.46 -12.61
N ILE A 172 7.99 -14.48 -12.71
CA ILE A 172 6.75 -14.60 -13.49
C ILE A 172 7.02 -14.94 -14.97
N PRO A 173 7.95 -14.28 -15.69
CA PRO A 173 8.26 -14.65 -17.07
C PRO A 173 8.78 -16.08 -17.23
N HIS A 174 9.51 -16.60 -16.24
CA HIS A 174 9.99 -17.98 -16.25
C HIS A 174 8.85 -18.98 -16.07
N LEU A 175 7.92 -18.71 -15.15
CA LEU A 175 6.72 -19.52 -14.98
C LEU A 175 5.85 -19.55 -16.26
N ARG A 176 5.82 -18.46 -17.02
CA ARG A 176 5.10 -18.38 -18.30
C ARG A 176 5.73 -19.18 -19.44
N ARG A 177 7.02 -19.52 -19.33
CA ARG A 177 7.80 -20.23 -20.37
C ARG A 177 8.14 -21.67 -19.99
N VAL A 178 7.49 -22.22 -18.96
CA VAL A 178 7.61 -23.64 -18.59
C VAL A 178 7.24 -24.52 -19.79
N GLY A 179 8.06 -25.53 -20.06
CA GLY A 179 7.92 -26.42 -21.22
C GLY A 179 8.41 -25.83 -22.55
N ARG A 180 8.60 -24.50 -22.64
CA ARG A 180 9.13 -23.82 -23.85
C ARG A 180 10.62 -23.48 -23.76
N SER A 181 11.18 -23.46 -22.57
CA SER A 181 12.59 -23.15 -22.33
C SER A 181 13.12 -24.02 -21.19
N LEU A 182 14.15 -24.81 -21.44
CA LEU A 182 14.78 -25.66 -20.42
C LEU A 182 15.21 -24.87 -19.19
N ARG A 183 15.83 -23.69 -19.38
CA ARG A 183 16.23 -22.79 -18.27
C ARG A 183 15.03 -22.36 -17.43
N SER A 184 13.92 -22.00 -18.07
CA SER A 184 12.70 -21.56 -17.37
C SER A 184 12.00 -22.72 -16.66
N THR A 185 11.97 -23.92 -17.28
CA THR A 185 11.44 -25.14 -16.67
C THR A 185 12.26 -25.54 -15.44
N LEU A 186 13.59 -25.52 -15.51
CA LEU A 186 14.47 -25.82 -14.37
C LEU A 186 14.30 -24.80 -13.23
N ARG A 187 14.20 -23.50 -13.56
CA ARG A 187 13.95 -22.44 -12.57
C ARG A 187 12.59 -22.65 -11.87
N ALA A 188 11.53 -22.91 -12.63
CA ALA A 188 10.21 -23.18 -12.09
C ALA A 188 10.18 -24.45 -11.21
N ALA A 189 10.80 -25.53 -11.68
CA ALA A 189 10.92 -26.78 -10.92
C ALA A 189 11.63 -26.55 -9.58
N ARG A 190 12.74 -25.80 -9.57
CA ARG A 190 13.45 -25.44 -8.33
C ARG A 190 12.57 -24.65 -7.35
N LEU A 191 11.83 -23.66 -7.84
CA LEU A 191 10.92 -22.87 -7.01
C LEU A 191 9.81 -23.73 -6.38
N VAL A 192 9.17 -24.57 -7.19
CA VAL A 192 8.10 -25.46 -6.73
C VAL A 192 8.63 -26.50 -5.74
N SER A 193 9.78 -27.12 -6.02
CA SER A 193 10.39 -28.08 -5.09
C SER A 193 10.82 -27.43 -3.77
N ALA A 194 11.38 -26.21 -3.81
CA ALA A 194 11.71 -25.46 -2.60
C ALA A 194 10.45 -25.15 -1.77
N TYR A 195 9.37 -24.73 -2.42
CA TYR A 195 8.09 -24.50 -1.76
C TYR A 195 7.50 -25.80 -1.17
N ALA A 196 7.58 -26.92 -1.90
CA ALA A 196 7.13 -28.21 -1.41
C ALA A 196 7.87 -28.63 -0.13
N LEU A 197 9.19 -28.44 -0.09
CA LEU A 197 10.00 -28.68 1.11
C LEU A 197 9.61 -27.75 2.26
N GLN A 198 9.38 -26.46 2.00
CA GLN A 198 8.92 -25.51 3.03
C GLN A 198 7.57 -25.92 3.63
N ARG A 199 6.66 -26.44 2.81
CA ARG A 199 5.33 -26.91 3.23
C ARG A 199 5.36 -28.13 4.15
N LEU A 200 6.45 -28.89 4.17
CA LEU A 200 6.62 -29.99 5.13
C LEU A 200 6.86 -29.48 6.55
N CYS A 201 7.49 -28.31 6.70
CA CYS A 201 7.89 -27.75 7.99
C CYS A 201 7.05 -26.55 8.44
N SER A 202 6.25 -25.96 7.55
CA SER A 202 5.54 -24.71 7.79
C SER A 202 4.13 -24.70 7.20
N PRO A 203 3.14 -24.07 7.88
CA PRO A 203 1.77 -23.99 7.39
C PRO A 203 1.61 -23.14 6.11
N ARG A 204 2.65 -22.43 5.66
CA ARG A 204 2.69 -21.72 4.37
C ARG A 204 4.14 -21.54 3.90
N GLY A 205 4.32 -21.10 2.66
CA GLY A 205 5.65 -20.80 2.12
C GLY A 205 6.41 -19.80 3.00
N THR A 206 7.68 -20.07 3.25
CA THR A 206 8.55 -19.22 4.09
C THR A 206 9.38 -18.27 3.27
N THR A 207 9.50 -18.43 1.94
CA THR A 207 10.09 -17.40 1.09
C THR A 207 9.10 -16.25 0.91
N LEU A 208 9.38 -15.13 1.57
CA LEU A 208 8.54 -13.94 1.58
C LEU A 208 9.09 -12.88 0.64
N HIS A 209 8.20 -12.23 -0.11
CA HIS A 209 8.51 -11.10 -1.00
C HIS A 209 7.62 -9.90 -0.68
N LEU A 210 7.83 -8.77 -1.36
CA LEU A 210 6.94 -7.61 -1.34
C LEU A 210 6.67 -7.10 0.09
N GLY A 211 5.48 -6.58 0.36
CA GLY A 211 5.09 -6.07 1.67
C GLY A 211 5.11 -7.11 2.79
N ASN A 212 4.97 -8.40 2.45
CA ASN A 212 5.09 -9.48 3.44
C ASN A 212 6.54 -9.62 3.94
N ALA A 213 7.53 -9.48 3.04
CA ALA A 213 8.94 -9.45 3.42
C ALA A 213 9.27 -8.20 4.27
N LEU A 214 8.75 -7.02 3.92
CA LEU A 214 8.95 -5.81 4.71
C LEU A 214 8.40 -5.98 6.13
N ALA A 215 7.16 -6.46 6.26
CA ALA A 215 6.54 -6.72 7.56
C ALA A 215 7.30 -7.78 8.36
N ALA A 216 7.77 -8.85 7.72
CA ALA A 216 8.56 -9.89 8.36
C ALA A 216 9.90 -9.38 8.90
N ARG A 217 10.60 -8.55 8.12
CA ARG A 217 11.88 -7.94 8.51
C ARG A 217 11.71 -6.97 9.68
N LEU A 218 10.70 -6.10 9.63
CA LEU A 218 10.38 -5.23 10.75
C LEU A 218 10.02 -6.03 12.01
N TYR A 219 9.22 -7.08 11.86
CA TYR A 219 8.87 -7.94 12.99
C TYR A 219 10.06 -8.70 13.57
N ALA A 220 10.94 -9.24 12.72
CA ALA A 220 12.21 -9.86 13.15
C ALA A 220 13.07 -8.87 13.94
N SER A 221 13.05 -7.59 13.56
CA SER A 221 13.79 -6.53 14.25
C SER A 221 13.25 -6.24 15.65
N LEU A 222 11.92 -6.31 15.82
CA LEU A 222 11.27 -6.21 17.13
C LEU A 222 11.62 -7.40 18.03
N LEU A 223 11.56 -8.61 17.48
CA LEU A 223 11.90 -9.85 18.20
C LEU A 223 13.37 -9.84 18.67
N ALA A 224 14.29 -9.45 17.78
CA ALA A 224 15.72 -9.34 18.11
C ALA A 224 15.99 -8.36 19.26
N ARG A 225 15.14 -7.34 19.41
CA ARG A 225 15.20 -6.33 20.47
C ARG A 225 14.33 -6.64 21.69
N ARG A 226 13.67 -7.80 21.70
CA ARG A 226 12.72 -8.20 22.76
C ARG A 226 11.62 -7.16 23.01
N VAL A 227 11.19 -6.47 21.94
CA VAL A 227 10.02 -5.59 22.01
C VAL A 227 8.78 -6.44 22.22
N GLU A 228 7.98 -6.06 23.20
CA GLU A 228 6.75 -6.77 23.51
C GLU A 228 5.64 -6.39 22.53
N VAL A 229 4.92 -7.38 22.02
CA VAL A 229 3.78 -7.18 21.11
C VAL A 229 2.54 -7.81 21.72
N LEU A 230 1.58 -6.97 22.10
CA LEU A 230 0.26 -7.39 22.58
C LEU A 230 -0.68 -7.54 21.37
N PHE A 231 -1.07 -8.78 21.08
CA PHE A 231 -1.98 -9.11 19.99
C PHE A 231 -3.43 -9.16 20.46
N SER A 232 -4.36 -8.94 19.52
CA SER A 232 -5.81 -9.07 19.75
C SER A 232 -6.31 -8.18 20.90
N ALA A 233 -5.78 -6.96 20.95
CA ALA A 233 -6.11 -5.98 21.99
C ALA A 233 -6.54 -4.65 21.36
N ASP A 234 -7.71 -4.18 21.75
CA ASP A 234 -8.23 -2.86 21.38
C ASP A 234 -7.80 -1.83 22.43
N VAL A 235 -7.48 -0.62 21.97
CA VAL A 235 -7.26 0.55 22.82
C VAL A 235 -8.55 1.36 22.80
N GLU A 236 -9.17 1.51 23.96
CA GLU A 236 -10.46 2.21 24.10
C GLU A 236 -10.26 3.70 24.35
N ASP A 237 -9.19 4.07 25.06
CA ASP A 237 -8.92 5.46 25.40
C ASP A 237 -7.42 5.78 25.56
N LEU A 238 -7.06 7.06 25.46
CA LEU A 238 -5.76 7.59 25.81
C LEU A 238 -5.79 8.08 27.26
N SER A 239 -4.89 7.57 28.09
CA SER A 239 -4.81 7.99 29.49
C SER A 239 -4.13 9.37 29.59
N MET A 240 -4.89 10.38 30.00
CA MET A 240 -4.38 11.74 30.20
C MET A 240 -3.75 11.91 31.59
N GLN A 241 -2.65 12.66 31.67
CA GLN A 241 -1.98 13.13 32.88
C GLN A 241 -1.86 14.65 32.78
N GLY A 242 -2.86 15.37 33.30
CA GLY A 242 -3.04 16.79 32.96
C GLY A 242 -3.32 16.94 31.47
N ASP A 243 -2.56 17.79 30.78
CA ASP A 243 -2.66 18.02 29.33
C ASP A 243 -1.74 17.10 28.48
N ARG A 244 -1.12 16.10 29.11
CA ARG A 244 -0.20 15.16 28.45
C ARG A 244 -0.82 13.77 28.33
N VAL A 245 -0.70 13.15 27.16
CA VAL A 245 -0.97 11.72 26.99
C VAL A 245 0.11 10.92 27.72
N GLY A 246 -0.29 10.27 28.81
CA GLY A 246 0.58 9.51 29.70
C GLY A 246 0.46 8.00 29.59
N GLY A 247 -0.37 7.49 28.69
CA GLY A 247 -0.61 6.06 28.53
C GLY A 247 -1.84 5.74 27.70
N VAL A 248 -2.32 4.50 27.81
CA VAL A 248 -3.49 3.99 27.10
C VAL A 248 -4.35 3.16 28.04
N VAL A 249 -5.63 3.03 27.71
CA VAL A 249 -6.54 2.07 28.35
C VAL A 249 -6.86 0.97 27.34
N ILE A 250 -6.49 -0.26 27.67
CA ILE A 250 -6.79 -1.43 26.83
C ILE A 250 -8.03 -2.16 27.33
N ARG A 251 -8.85 -2.65 26.40
CA ARG A 251 -9.92 -3.60 26.73
C ARG A 251 -9.38 -5.02 26.65
N HIS A 252 -9.42 -5.74 27.76
CA HIS A 252 -9.06 -7.15 27.78
C HIS A 252 -10.13 -7.97 28.52
N GLY A 253 -11.05 -8.56 27.75
CA GLY A 253 -12.21 -9.25 28.30
C GLY A 253 -13.24 -8.26 28.85
N SER A 254 -13.59 -8.39 30.13
CA SER A 254 -14.58 -7.54 30.82
C SER A 254 -13.97 -6.43 31.68
N ARG A 255 -12.66 -6.23 31.64
CA ARG A 255 -11.97 -5.22 32.47
C ARG A 255 -11.12 -4.30 31.61
N ASP A 256 -11.26 -3.02 31.85
CA ASP A 256 -10.39 -1.98 31.32
C ASP A 256 -9.11 -1.92 32.15
N ARG A 257 -7.96 -1.82 31.49
CA ARG A 257 -6.66 -1.74 32.19
C ARG A 257 -5.82 -0.60 31.65
N PRO A 258 -5.41 0.35 32.50
CA PRO A 258 -4.48 1.39 32.11
C PRO A 258 -3.05 0.83 31.98
N ILE A 259 -2.31 1.32 30.98
CA ILE A 259 -0.89 1.06 30.77
C ILE A 259 -0.20 2.41 30.59
N ALA A 260 0.79 2.70 31.43
CA ALA A 260 1.49 3.98 31.41
C ALA A 260 2.62 4.03 30.37
N ALA A 261 2.81 5.20 29.77
CA ALA A 261 3.87 5.54 28.82
C ALA A 261 4.69 6.74 29.32
N ARG A 262 5.95 6.50 29.72
CA ARG A 262 6.81 7.55 30.30
C ARG A 262 7.21 8.64 29.31
N ARG A 263 7.40 8.28 28.04
CA ARG A 263 7.82 9.21 26.97
C ARG A 263 6.66 9.63 26.10
N GLY A 264 5.83 8.68 25.67
CA GLY A 264 4.62 9.00 24.89
C GLY A 264 4.03 7.80 24.16
N VAL A 265 2.99 8.09 23.38
CA VAL A 265 2.22 7.14 22.59
C VAL A 265 2.33 7.48 21.10
N VAL A 266 2.57 6.47 20.26
CA VAL A 266 2.61 6.61 18.80
C VAL A 266 1.38 5.93 18.18
N LEU A 267 0.59 6.69 17.41
CA LEU A 267 -0.54 6.20 16.62
C LEU A 267 -0.09 5.79 15.21
N ALA A 268 -0.22 4.51 14.88
CA ALA A 268 0.12 3.92 13.60
C ALA A 268 -0.93 2.87 13.16
N THR A 269 -2.21 3.19 13.38
CA THR A 269 -3.37 2.30 13.26
C THR A 269 -3.86 2.08 11.82
N GLY A 270 -3.41 2.89 10.87
CA GLY A 270 -3.59 2.66 9.43
C GLY A 270 -4.75 3.42 8.80
N GLY A 271 -5.23 4.50 9.43
CA GLY A 271 -6.31 5.35 8.91
C GLY A 271 -7.70 4.74 9.08
N PHE A 272 -8.65 5.16 8.24
CA PHE A 272 -10.09 4.88 8.42
C PHE A 272 -10.78 4.21 7.22
N SER A 273 -10.03 3.50 6.39
CA SER A 273 -10.54 2.85 5.17
C SER A 273 -11.72 1.89 5.37
N HIS A 274 -12.01 1.39 6.58
CA HIS A 274 -13.17 0.55 6.87
C HIS A 274 -14.14 1.18 7.88
N ASP A 275 -14.02 2.48 8.13
CA ASP A 275 -14.98 3.22 8.96
C ASP A 275 -16.10 3.82 8.10
N ALA A 276 -17.33 3.34 8.28
CA ALA A 276 -18.46 3.80 7.48
C ALA A 276 -18.81 5.28 7.70
N VAL A 277 -18.62 5.80 8.91
CA VAL A 277 -18.98 7.18 9.28
C VAL A 277 -17.97 8.16 8.68
N LEU A 278 -16.68 7.92 8.86
CA LEU A 278 -15.61 8.75 8.32
C LEU A 278 -15.55 8.67 6.78
N ARG A 279 -15.80 7.49 6.18
CA ARG A 279 -15.96 7.40 4.72
C ARG A 279 -17.16 8.19 4.22
N LYS A 280 -18.30 8.15 4.92
CA LYS A 280 -19.47 8.97 4.56
C LYS A 280 -19.16 10.47 4.64
N ARG A 281 -18.36 10.87 5.63
CA ARG A 281 -17.94 12.26 5.83
C ARG A 281 -16.97 12.76 4.75
N PHE A 282 -15.95 11.97 4.43
CA PHE A 282 -14.81 12.45 3.64
C PHE A 282 -14.76 11.94 2.20
N PHE A 283 -15.34 10.77 1.90
CA PHE A 283 -15.22 10.17 0.56
C PHE A 283 -16.40 10.57 -0.35
N PRO A 284 -16.16 10.68 -1.67
CA PRO A 284 -17.25 10.81 -2.64
C PRO A 284 -18.14 9.58 -2.61
N ALA A 285 -19.45 9.76 -2.83
CA ALA A 285 -20.45 8.70 -2.68
C ALA A 285 -20.11 7.43 -3.50
N ALA A 286 -19.63 7.61 -4.73
CA ALA A 286 -19.20 6.54 -5.63
C ALA A 286 -18.05 5.65 -5.11
N ALA A 287 -17.26 6.12 -4.13
CA ALA A 287 -16.10 5.38 -3.62
C ALA A 287 -16.29 4.83 -2.19
N ARG A 288 -17.49 4.95 -1.60
CA ARG A 288 -17.69 4.61 -0.17
C ARG A 288 -17.77 3.11 0.12
N LEU A 289 -17.97 2.26 -0.88
CA LEU A 289 -18.36 0.86 -0.68
C LEU A 289 -17.19 -0.13 -0.64
N VAL A 290 -16.09 0.17 -1.32
CA VAL A 290 -15.00 -0.78 -1.56
C VAL A 290 -13.68 -0.22 -1.04
N SER A 291 -12.95 -1.05 -0.30
CA SER A 291 -11.56 -0.78 0.09
C SER A 291 -10.73 -2.04 -0.12
N ALA A 292 -9.51 -1.84 -0.62
CA ALA A 292 -8.51 -2.90 -0.80
C ALA A 292 -7.52 -2.96 0.38
N THR A 293 -7.73 -2.16 1.43
CA THR A 293 -6.91 -2.20 2.65
C THR A 293 -7.35 -3.29 3.61
N ASN A 294 -6.57 -3.51 4.67
CA ASN A 294 -6.95 -4.42 5.73
C ASN A 294 -8.25 -3.98 6.42
N THR A 295 -9.16 -4.93 6.63
CA THR A 295 -10.48 -4.69 7.25
C THR A 295 -10.39 -4.15 8.68
N ALA A 296 -9.24 -4.30 9.34
CA ALA A 296 -8.98 -3.69 10.63
C ALA A 296 -8.69 -2.17 10.56
N SER A 297 -8.52 -1.52 9.40
CA SER A 297 -8.28 -0.07 9.37
C SER A 297 -9.58 0.73 9.56
N THR A 298 -10.10 0.77 10.79
CA THR A 298 -11.43 1.31 11.16
C THR A 298 -11.39 2.70 11.79
N GLY A 299 -10.27 3.41 11.75
CA GLY A 299 -10.21 4.82 12.19
C GLY A 299 -10.14 5.04 13.70
N ASP A 300 -9.84 3.99 14.47
CA ASP A 300 -9.84 4.06 15.94
C ASP A 300 -8.78 5.05 16.46
N GLY A 301 -7.58 5.04 15.87
CA GLY A 301 -6.52 6.01 16.21
C GLY A 301 -6.93 7.46 15.98
N LEU A 302 -7.69 7.75 14.91
CA LEU A 302 -8.21 9.10 14.65
C LEU A 302 -9.24 9.51 15.71
N ARG A 303 -10.12 8.59 16.13
CA ARG A 303 -11.10 8.85 17.20
C ARG A 303 -10.41 9.15 18.53
N LEU A 304 -9.47 8.29 18.92
CA LEU A 304 -8.65 8.44 20.12
C LEU A 304 -7.93 9.80 20.14
N ALA A 305 -7.27 10.15 19.03
CA ALA A 305 -6.58 11.42 18.92
C ALA A 305 -7.53 12.63 18.97
N THR A 306 -8.66 12.57 18.27
CA THR A 306 -9.65 13.65 18.26
C THR A 306 -10.22 13.89 19.65
N ALA A 307 -10.48 12.81 20.42
CA ALA A 307 -10.91 12.91 21.81
C ALA A 307 -9.85 13.59 22.71
N ALA A 308 -8.56 13.39 22.40
CA ALA A 308 -7.45 14.08 23.05
C ALA A 308 -7.14 15.50 22.49
N GLY A 309 -8.02 16.05 21.63
CA GLY A 309 -7.91 17.40 21.09
C GLY A 309 -7.10 17.54 19.80
N ALA A 310 -6.75 16.43 19.13
CA ALA A 310 -6.03 16.46 17.87
C ALA A 310 -6.86 17.09 16.73
N ALA A 311 -6.21 17.91 15.92
CA ALA A 311 -6.76 18.40 14.66
C ALA A 311 -6.61 17.36 13.55
N LEU A 312 -7.60 17.29 12.66
CA LEU A 312 -7.54 16.51 11.43
C LEU A 312 -7.22 17.41 10.24
N THR A 313 -6.58 16.87 9.22
CA THR A 313 -6.41 17.53 7.93
C THR A 313 -7.77 17.61 7.23
N ALA A 314 -8.35 18.80 7.16
CA ALA A 314 -9.66 19.01 6.56
C ALA A 314 -9.61 19.16 5.03
N GLU A 315 -8.49 19.62 4.48
CA GLU A 315 -8.35 19.99 3.08
C GLU A 315 -7.27 19.15 2.40
N ALA A 316 -7.68 18.06 1.75
CA ALA A 316 -6.82 17.28 0.87
C ALA A 316 -7.34 17.33 -0.56
N THR A 317 -6.45 17.38 -1.57
CA THR A 317 -6.85 17.36 -2.99
C THR A 317 -7.69 16.11 -3.31
N SER A 318 -7.36 15.00 -2.66
CA SER A 318 -8.17 13.78 -2.66
C SER A 318 -8.15 13.17 -1.25
N PRO A 319 -9.26 12.64 -0.74
CA PRO A 319 -9.33 12.11 0.62
C PRO A 319 -8.63 10.75 0.78
N ALA A 320 -8.29 10.09 -0.33
CA ALA A 320 -7.71 8.75 -0.34
C ALA A 320 -6.83 8.50 -1.57
N TYR A 321 -6.08 7.40 -1.50
CA TYR A 321 -5.34 6.85 -2.63
C TYR A 321 -6.17 5.79 -3.33
N TRP A 322 -6.72 6.16 -4.48
CA TRP A 322 -7.66 5.33 -5.24
C TRP A 322 -7.02 4.23 -6.09
N VAL A 323 -7.77 3.15 -6.29
CA VAL A 323 -7.46 2.02 -7.17
C VAL A 323 -8.77 1.50 -7.78
N PRO A 324 -8.79 1.08 -9.06
CA PRO A 324 -9.87 0.24 -9.55
C PRO A 324 -9.79 -1.15 -8.93
N ALA A 325 -10.90 -1.68 -8.45
CA ALA A 325 -10.95 -3.02 -7.85
C ALA A 325 -12.08 -3.86 -8.41
N SER A 326 -11.84 -5.16 -8.62
CA SER A 326 -12.90 -6.16 -8.86
C SER A 326 -13.28 -6.87 -7.57
N LEU A 327 -14.52 -7.32 -7.50
CA LEU A 327 -15.08 -8.03 -6.35
C LEU A 327 -15.29 -9.50 -6.68
N PHE A 328 -15.08 -10.35 -5.68
CA PHE A 328 -15.34 -11.79 -5.80
C PHE A 328 -15.72 -12.37 -4.44
N ARG A 329 -16.14 -13.65 -4.43
CA ARG A 329 -16.35 -14.41 -3.20
C ARG A 329 -15.22 -15.42 -3.01
N ARG A 330 -14.65 -15.45 -1.80
CA ARG A 330 -13.66 -16.46 -1.40
C ARG A 330 -14.34 -17.78 -1.08
N ALA A 331 -13.53 -18.84 -0.97
CA ALA A 331 -14.01 -20.19 -0.65
C ALA A 331 -14.68 -20.25 0.73
N ASP A 332 -14.29 -19.39 1.67
CA ASP A 332 -14.89 -19.24 3.00
C ASP A 332 -16.16 -18.38 3.01
N GLY A 333 -16.66 -17.96 1.84
CA GLY A 333 -17.82 -17.08 1.70
C GLY A 333 -17.53 -15.59 1.92
N SER A 334 -16.34 -15.23 2.40
CA SER A 334 -15.98 -13.82 2.60
C SER A 334 -15.85 -13.07 1.28
N ARG A 335 -16.09 -11.76 1.31
CA ARG A 335 -15.91 -10.89 0.14
C ARG A 335 -14.42 -10.63 -0.09
N GLY A 336 -13.97 -10.90 -1.29
CA GLY A 336 -12.64 -10.56 -1.77
C GLY A 336 -12.64 -9.30 -2.62
N VAL A 337 -11.54 -8.56 -2.54
CA VAL A 337 -11.28 -7.33 -3.32
C VAL A 337 -9.95 -7.50 -4.01
N PHE A 338 -9.93 -7.44 -5.34
CA PHE A 338 -8.70 -7.51 -6.10
C PHE A 338 -8.34 -6.11 -6.61
N PRO A 339 -7.28 -5.47 -6.08
CA PRO A 339 -6.84 -4.16 -6.54
C PRO A 339 -6.04 -4.29 -7.84
N HIS A 340 -6.51 -3.63 -8.90
CA HIS A 340 -5.85 -3.64 -10.21
C HIS A 340 -4.74 -2.58 -10.28
N THR A 341 -3.60 -2.87 -9.64
CA THR A 341 -2.48 -1.91 -9.49
C THR A 341 -1.44 -1.98 -10.62
N VAL A 342 -1.04 -3.18 -11.05
CA VAL A 342 0.09 -3.38 -12.00
C VAL A 342 -0.16 -4.50 -13.03
N THR A 343 -0.97 -5.51 -12.69
CA THR A 343 -0.87 -6.82 -13.36
C THR A 343 -1.64 -6.95 -14.68
N ASP A 344 -2.72 -6.20 -14.89
CA ASP A 344 -3.64 -6.43 -16.02
C ASP A 344 -3.93 -5.20 -16.87
N ARG A 345 -4.32 -4.07 -16.26
CA ARG A 345 -4.83 -2.89 -16.97
C ARG A 345 -3.94 -2.33 -18.07
N ALA A 346 -2.63 -2.29 -17.83
CA ALA A 346 -1.66 -1.74 -18.78
C ALA A 346 -1.20 -2.76 -19.84
N LYS A 347 -1.58 -4.05 -19.70
CA LYS A 347 -1.18 -5.11 -20.64
C LYS A 347 -1.90 -4.97 -21.97
N PRO A 348 -1.29 -5.40 -23.09
CA PRO A 348 -1.89 -5.22 -24.41
C PRO A 348 -3.07 -6.17 -24.61
N GLY A 349 -4.21 -5.67 -25.12
CA GLY A 349 -5.40 -6.50 -25.41
C GLY A 349 -6.54 -6.42 -24.38
N VAL A 350 -6.58 -5.35 -23.57
CA VAL A 350 -7.69 -5.02 -22.66
C VAL A 350 -8.03 -3.54 -22.78
N ILE A 351 -9.30 -3.17 -22.67
CA ILE A 351 -9.76 -1.77 -22.57
C ILE A 351 -10.73 -1.60 -21.40
N ALA A 352 -10.94 -0.36 -20.96
CA ALA A 352 -11.95 -0.05 -19.96
C ALA A 352 -13.11 0.72 -20.59
N VAL A 353 -14.35 0.37 -20.24
CA VAL A 353 -15.55 1.09 -20.69
C VAL A 353 -16.42 1.52 -19.51
N ASN A 354 -17.09 2.65 -19.67
CA ASN A 354 -18.09 3.15 -18.73
C ASN A 354 -19.48 2.53 -18.98
N ALA A 355 -20.48 2.97 -18.20
CA ALA A 355 -21.87 2.53 -18.30
C ALA A 355 -22.51 2.75 -19.67
N ALA A 356 -21.95 3.64 -20.51
CA ALA A 356 -22.43 3.87 -21.87
C ALA A 356 -21.76 2.97 -22.92
N GLY A 357 -20.81 2.11 -22.54
CA GLY A 357 -20.02 1.28 -23.46
C GLY A 357 -18.94 2.05 -24.21
N ARG A 358 -18.49 3.20 -23.68
CA ARG A 358 -17.43 4.04 -24.25
C ARG A 358 -16.18 3.96 -23.38
N ARG A 359 -15.00 4.04 -24.01
CA ARG A 359 -13.76 4.29 -23.27
C ARG A 359 -13.79 5.68 -22.68
N PHE A 360 -13.14 5.86 -21.55
CA PHE A 360 -13.16 7.11 -20.77
C PHE A 360 -11.78 7.53 -20.24
N VAL A 361 -10.75 6.71 -20.45
CA VAL A 361 -9.43 6.91 -19.86
C VAL A 361 -8.37 6.05 -20.54
N ASN A 362 -7.11 6.50 -20.51
CA ASN A 362 -5.95 5.67 -20.82
C ASN A 362 -5.74 4.61 -19.73
N GLU A 363 -5.91 3.33 -20.07
CA GLU A 363 -5.84 2.24 -19.10
C GLU A 363 -4.43 1.95 -18.58
N ALA A 364 -3.38 2.55 -19.15
CA ALA A 364 -2.01 2.42 -18.67
C ALA A 364 -1.57 3.53 -17.70
N LEU A 365 -2.45 4.49 -17.36
CA LEU A 365 -2.19 5.47 -16.30
C LEU A 365 -2.06 4.81 -14.93
N SER A 366 -1.53 5.57 -13.96
CA SER A 366 -1.48 5.16 -12.56
C SER A 366 -2.88 4.72 -12.10
N HIS A 367 -2.93 3.76 -11.18
CA HIS A 367 -4.18 3.26 -10.64
C HIS A 367 -5.01 4.37 -9.98
N HIS A 368 -4.33 5.37 -9.42
CA HIS A 368 -4.94 6.56 -8.85
C HIS A 368 -5.66 7.41 -9.91
N GLU A 369 -4.97 7.80 -10.98
CA GLU A 369 -5.55 8.60 -12.07
C GLU A 369 -6.69 7.87 -12.77
N PHE A 370 -6.56 6.56 -12.94
CA PHE A 370 -7.63 5.76 -13.52
C PHE A 370 -8.90 5.77 -12.66
N ALA A 371 -8.76 5.58 -11.35
CA ALA A 371 -9.91 5.61 -10.46
C ALA A 371 -10.48 7.03 -10.31
N LEU A 372 -9.65 8.08 -10.34
CA LEU A 372 -10.14 9.46 -10.46
C LEU A 372 -10.95 9.67 -11.74
N ALA A 373 -10.51 9.10 -12.88
CA ALA A 373 -11.29 9.14 -14.12
C ALA A 373 -12.64 8.41 -13.98
N MET A 374 -12.71 7.28 -13.25
CA MET A 374 -13.98 6.62 -12.93
C MET A 374 -14.90 7.52 -12.10
N LEU A 375 -14.35 8.21 -11.09
CA LEU A 375 -15.11 9.11 -10.23
C LEU A 375 -15.63 10.34 -10.99
N ARG A 376 -14.81 10.89 -11.91
CA ARG A 376 -15.17 11.99 -12.81
C ARG A 376 -16.26 11.56 -13.81
N ASP A 377 -16.06 10.46 -14.53
CA ASP A 377 -17.05 9.94 -15.51
C ASP A 377 -18.37 9.55 -14.84
N GLY A 378 -18.27 8.99 -13.63
CA GLY A 378 -19.46 8.61 -12.88
C GLY A 378 -20.23 9.76 -12.26
N ASN A 379 -19.73 11.00 -12.37
CA ASN A 379 -20.36 12.20 -11.84
C ASN A 379 -20.81 12.08 -10.37
N GLY A 380 -20.05 11.30 -9.58
CA GLY A 380 -20.36 11.02 -8.18
C GLY A 380 -21.51 10.03 -7.92
N GLU A 381 -22.17 9.49 -8.94
CA GLU A 381 -23.26 8.52 -8.80
C GLU A 381 -22.73 7.21 -8.18
N PRO A 382 -23.36 6.70 -7.10
CA PRO A 382 -22.97 5.44 -6.52
C PRO A 382 -23.26 4.27 -7.46
N ASP A 383 -22.37 3.28 -7.44
CA ASP A 383 -22.54 1.99 -8.13
C ASP A 383 -22.72 2.05 -9.66
N ARG A 384 -22.26 3.13 -10.30
CA ARG A 384 -22.22 3.22 -11.76
C ARG A 384 -21.27 2.14 -12.32
N PRO A 385 -21.70 1.34 -13.32
CA PRO A 385 -20.90 0.23 -13.81
C PRO A 385 -19.73 0.67 -14.69
N PHE A 386 -18.56 0.10 -14.40
CA PHE A 386 -17.38 0.16 -15.25
C PHE A 386 -16.87 -1.26 -15.50
N PHE A 387 -16.35 -1.52 -16.70
CA PHE A 387 -15.89 -2.85 -17.08
C PHE A 387 -14.52 -2.82 -17.72
N LEU A 388 -13.66 -3.78 -17.36
CA LEU A 388 -12.51 -4.18 -18.17
C LEU A 388 -12.98 -5.21 -19.20
N ILE A 389 -12.68 -4.97 -20.47
CA ILE A 389 -13.04 -5.83 -21.59
C ILE A 389 -11.78 -6.38 -22.26
N CYS A 390 -11.74 -7.70 -22.44
CA CYS A 390 -10.64 -8.38 -23.11
C CYS A 390 -11.13 -9.58 -23.93
N ASP A 391 -10.22 -10.21 -24.67
CA ASP A 391 -10.49 -11.43 -25.42
C ASP A 391 -9.80 -12.66 -24.82
N ARG A 392 -10.04 -13.83 -25.40
CA ARG A 392 -9.47 -15.09 -24.91
C ARG A 392 -7.93 -15.12 -24.92
N PRO A 393 -7.23 -14.66 -25.98
CA PRO A 393 -5.78 -14.52 -25.96
C PRO A 393 -5.25 -13.69 -24.79
N PHE A 394 -5.84 -12.53 -24.52
CA PHE A 394 -5.46 -11.70 -23.37
C PHE A 394 -5.61 -12.47 -22.06
N LEU A 395 -6.81 -13.02 -21.82
CA LEU A 395 -7.13 -13.69 -20.57
C LEU A 395 -6.21 -14.91 -20.33
N TRP A 396 -5.83 -15.61 -21.39
CA TRP A 396 -4.86 -16.69 -21.33
C TRP A 396 -3.45 -16.21 -20.97
N ALA A 397 -2.96 -15.15 -21.62
CA ALA A 397 -1.58 -14.68 -21.47
C ALA A 397 -1.33 -13.93 -20.15
N TYR A 398 -2.30 -13.12 -19.72
CA TYR A 398 -2.12 -12.16 -18.61
C TYR A 398 -3.02 -12.43 -17.41
N GLY A 399 -4.14 -13.13 -17.61
CA GLY A 399 -5.19 -13.17 -16.60
C GLY A 399 -5.95 -11.84 -16.48
N LEU A 400 -6.94 -11.79 -15.58
CA LEU A 400 -7.72 -10.57 -15.31
C LEU A 400 -8.26 -10.65 -13.87
N GLY A 401 -7.97 -9.65 -13.04
CA GLY A 401 -8.30 -9.72 -11.62
C GLY A 401 -7.63 -10.92 -10.95
N ARG A 402 -8.37 -11.66 -10.11
CA ARG A 402 -7.84 -12.89 -9.48
C ARG A 402 -7.71 -14.09 -10.44
N ILE A 403 -8.17 -13.96 -11.69
CA ILE A 403 -8.06 -15.01 -12.70
C ILE A 403 -6.62 -15.04 -13.18
N LYS A 404 -5.93 -16.16 -12.95
CA LYS A 404 -4.51 -16.32 -13.28
C LYS A 404 -4.30 -16.59 -14.78
N PRO A 405 -3.13 -16.23 -15.34
CA PRO A 405 -2.71 -16.72 -16.66
C PRO A 405 -2.83 -18.24 -16.78
N PHE A 406 -2.97 -18.74 -18.01
CA PHE A 406 -3.07 -20.16 -18.32
C PHE A 406 -4.28 -20.88 -17.69
N THR A 407 -5.28 -20.11 -17.25
CA THR A 407 -6.55 -20.67 -16.79
C THR A 407 -7.26 -21.36 -17.97
N TRP A 408 -7.35 -22.68 -17.89
CA TRP A 408 -8.00 -23.53 -18.90
C TRP A 408 -9.51 -23.34 -18.94
N SER A 409 -10.17 -23.40 -17.78
CA SER A 409 -11.62 -23.23 -17.66
C SER A 409 -11.97 -22.00 -16.83
N VAL A 410 -12.75 -21.11 -17.43
CA VAL A 410 -13.24 -19.88 -16.78
C VAL A 410 -14.67 -20.03 -16.24
N ARG A 411 -15.32 -21.18 -16.48
CA ARG A 411 -16.72 -21.46 -16.13
C ARG A 411 -17.06 -21.10 -14.69
N ARG A 412 -16.17 -21.37 -13.74
CA ARG A 412 -16.39 -21.04 -12.32
C ARG A 412 -16.56 -19.55 -12.05
N TYR A 413 -15.81 -18.70 -12.77
CA TYR A 413 -15.87 -17.25 -12.63
C TYR A 413 -17.09 -16.67 -13.35
N VAL A 414 -17.50 -17.33 -14.43
CA VAL A 414 -18.73 -16.98 -15.14
C VAL A 414 -19.96 -17.32 -14.30
N MET A 415 -19.99 -18.51 -13.69
CA MET A 415 -21.09 -18.92 -12.81
C MET A 415 -21.19 -18.06 -11.54
N SER A 416 -20.07 -17.56 -11.00
CA SER A 416 -20.09 -16.67 -9.84
C SER A 416 -20.40 -15.20 -10.19
N GLY A 417 -20.51 -14.85 -11.48
CA GLY A 417 -20.74 -13.49 -11.95
C GLY A 417 -19.51 -12.57 -11.88
N GLU A 418 -18.33 -13.11 -11.53
CA GLU A 418 -17.07 -12.36 -11.51
C GLU A 418 -16.57 -12.00 -12.92
N LEU A 419 -16.91 -12.84 -13.90
CA LEU A 419 -16.54 -12.68 -15.30
C LEU A 419 -17.79 -12.86 -16.17
N ILE A 420 -18.00 -11.97 -17.12
CA ILE A 420 -19.10 -12.06 -18.06
C ILE A 420 -18.52 -12.51 -19.39
N GLU A 421 -19.01 -13.63 -19.94
CA GLU A 421 -18.54 -14.22 -21.20
C GLU A 421 -19.59 -14.06 -22.30
N ALA A 422 -19.17 -13.76 -23.53
CA ALA A 422 -20.02 -13.74 -24.71
C ALA A 422 -19.28 -14.20 -25.97
N ALA A 423 -20.02 -14.74 -26.95
CA ALA A 423 -19.45 -15.19 -28.23
C ALA A 423 -19.09 -14.01 -29.15
N ASP A 424 -19.78 -12.87 -28.99
CA ASP A 424 -19.53 -11.66 -29.75
C ASP A 424 -19.75 -10.39 -28.89
N ILE A 425 -19.36 -9.24 -29.44
CA ILE A 425 -19.40 -7.95 -28.73
C ILE A 425 -20.82 -7.42 -28.53
N ALA A 426 -21.76 -7.71 -29.44
CA ALA A 426 -23.14 -7.27 -29.30
C ALA A 426 -23.84 -8.02 -28.16
N GLN A 427 -23.59 -9.31 -28.05
CA GLN A 427 -24.01 -10.14 -26.91
C GLN A 427 -23.34 -9.68 -25.61
N LEU A 428 -22.03 -9.37 -25.64
CA LEU A 428 -21.34 -8.84 -24.46
C LEU A 428 -21.98 -7.54 -23.99
N ALA A 429 -22.24 -6.62 -24.92
CA ALA A 429 -22.87 -5.33 -24.65
C ALA A 429 -24.21 -5.49 -23.93
N THR A 430 -25.04 -6.40 -24.43
CA THR A 430 -26.35 -6.73 -23.86
C THR A 430 -26.20 -7.25 -22.43
N LYS A 431 -25.26 -8.18 -22.18
CA LYS A 431 -25.02 -8.75 -20.85
C LYS A 431 -24.50 -7.75 -19.82
N ILE A 432 -23.74 -6.75 -20.26
CA ILE A 432 -23.21 -5.69 -19.37
C ILE A 432 -24.13 -4.46 -19.27
N GLY A 433 -25.31 -4.48 -19.89
CA GLY A 433 -26.28 -3.39 -19.84
C GLY A 433 -25.93 -2.16 -20.68
N THR A 434 -25.15 -2.34 -21.76
CA THR A 434 -24.77 -1.26 -22.69
C THR A 434 -25.41 -1.44 -24.06
N ARG A 435 -25.48 -0.36 -24.86
CA ARG A 435 -26.03 -0.44 -26.23
C ARG A 435 -25.07 -1.20 -27.16
N PRO A 436 -25.51 -2.28 -27.84
CA PRO A 436 -24.67 -3.07 -28.74
C PRO A 436 -23.95 -2.26 -29.82
N SER A 437 -24.65 -1.31 -30.45
CA SER A 437 -24.07 -0.44 -31.47
C SER A 437 -22.93 0.43 -30.92
N VAL A 438 -23.04 0.90 -29.68
CA VAL A 438 -22.03 1.76 -29.06
C VAL A 438 -20.78 0.97 -28.71
N LEU A 439 -20.92 -0.18 -28.04
CA LEU A 439 -19.76 -0.98 -27.64
C LEU A 439 -19.00 -1.52 -28.85
N THR A 440 -19.72 -2.02 -29.86
CA THR A 440 -19.13 -2.47 -31.12
C THR A 440 -18.35 -1.35 -31.82
N ALA A 441 -18.91 -0.14 -31.89
CA ALA A 441 -18.21 1.01 -32.46
C ALA A 441 -16.97 1.42 -31.63
N THR A 442 -17.03 1.34 -30.30
CA THR A 442 -15.90 1.58 -29.41
C THR A 442 -14.75 0.62 -29.69
N LEU A 443 -15.01 -0.68 -29.76
CA LEU A 443 -13.97 -1.68 -30.07
C LEU A 443 -13.44 -1.54 -31.49
N ALA A 444 -14.29 -1.27 -32.47
CA ALA A 444 -13.87 -1.06 -33.86
C ALA A 444 -12.88 0.12 -33.97
N ARG A 445 -13.20 1.26 -33.33
CA ARG A 445 -12.31 2.43 -33.30
C ARG A 445 -10.97 2.14 -32.61
N TYR A 446 -11.01 1.48 -31.44
CA TYR A 446 -9.79 1.12 -30.73
C TYR A 446 -8.91 0.16 -31.56
N ASN A 447 -9.52 -0.87 -32.13
CA ASN A 447 -8.81 -1.90 -32.90
C ASN A 447 -8.12 -1.34 -34.15
N GLU A 448 -8.65 -0.27 -34.75
CA GLU A 448 -8.06 0.33 -35.95
C GLU A 448 -6.65 0.89 -35.69
N GLY A 449 -6.48 1.67 -34.62
CA GLY A 449 -5.16 2.11 -34.18
C GLY A 449 -4.33 0.97 -33.60
N ALA A 450 -4.97 0.04 -32.86
CA ALA A 450 -4.27 -0.99 -32.11
C ALA A 450 -3.55 -2.01 -33.00
N LYS A 451 -4.00 -2.24 -34.25
CA LYS A 451 -3.29 -3.03 -35.26
C LYS A 451 -1.86 -2.53 -35.49
N GLN A 452 -1.63 -1.23 -35.37
CA GLN A 452 -0.34 -0.56 -35.54
C GLN A 452 0.34 -0.26 -34.19
N GLY A 453 -0.21 -0.75 -33.06
CA GLY A 453 0.25 -0.44 -31.72
C GLY A 453 -0.01 1.00 -31.28
N ARG A 454 -1.01 1.67 -31.87
CA ARG A 454 -1.36 3.07 -31.55
C ARG A 454 -2.70 3.12 -30.82
N ASP A 455 -2.83 4.04 -29.87
CA ASP A 455 -4.11 4.42 -29.28
C ASP A 455 -4.34 5.93 -29.53
N PRO A 456 -5.00 6.29 -30.64
CA PRO A 456 -5.21 7.69 -31.01
C PRO A 456 -6.10 8.46 -30.02
N GLU A 457 -6.94 7.77 -29.26
CA GLU A 457 -7.96 8.40 -28.41
C GLU A 457 -7.37 8.89 -27.08
N PHE A 458 -6.52 8.09 -26.43
CA PHE A 458 -5.93 8.46 -25.14
C PHE A 458 -4.41 8.32 -25.05
N GLY A 459 -3.74 8.03 -26.17
CA GLY A 459 -2.28 7.98 -26.23
C GLY A 459 -1.66 6.86 -25.37
N ARG A 460 -2.34 5.72 -25.19
CA ARG A 460 -1.85 4.59 -24.39
C ARG A 460 -0.50 4.04 -24.85
N GLY A 461 0.41 3.89 -23.89
CA GLY A 461 1.79 3.44 -24.11
C GLY A 461 2.73 4.52 -24.64
N SER A 462 2.36 5.80 -24.49
CA SER A 462 3.16 6.96 -24.93
C SER A 462 4.30 7.33 -24.00
N THR A 463 4.16 7.07 -22.70
CA THR A 463 5.18 7.45 -21.70
C THR A 463 5.98 6.23 -21.21
N ILE A 464 7.17 6.48 -20.66
CA ILE A 464 8.02 5.43 -20.08
C ILE A 464 7.33 4.67 -18.93
N TYR A 465 6.53 5.38 -18.12
CA TYR A 465 5.75 4.78 -17.03
C TYR A 465 4.73 3.78 -17.56
N GLN A 466 3.94 4.19 -18.56
CA GLN A 466 2.92 3.34 -19.17
C GLN A 466 3.57 2.08 -19.78
N ARG A 467 4.66 2.27 -20.53
CA ARG A 467 5.39 1.18 -21.19
C ARG A 467 6.04 0.21 -20.21
N HIS A 468 6.50 0.69 -19.05
CA HIS A 468 7.00 -0.15 -17.96
C HIS A 468 5.92 -1.11 -17.44
N LEU A 469 4.67 -0.64 -17.30
CA LEU A 469 3.55 -1.48 -16.85
C LEU A 469 3.04 -2.44 -17.92
N GLY A 470 3.35 -2.21 -19.20
CA GLY A 470 2.98 -3.07 -20.33
C GLY A 470 3.71 -4.42 -20.39
N ASP A 471 3.61 -5.10 -21.53
CA ASP A 471 4.45 -6.26 -21.85
C ASP A 471 5.54 -5.87 -22.85
N ILE A 472 6.78 -5.73 -22.37
CA ILE A 472 7.91 -5.28 -23.20
C ILE A 472 8.25 -6.24 -24.36
N SER A 473 7.81 -7.50 -24.27
CA SER A 473 7.96 -8.48 -25.35
C SER A 473 6.97 -8.29 -26.49
N HIS A 474 5.88 -7.57 -26.24
CA HIS A 474 4.90 -7.19 -27.26
C HIS A 474 5.34 -5.91 -28.00
N LYS A 475 5.25 -5.91 -29.33
CA LYS A 475 5.74 -4.85 -30.22
C LYS A 475 4.62 -4.38 -31.16
N PRO A 476 4.67 -3.14 -31.68
CA PRO A 476 5.66 -2.09 -31.38
C PRO A 476 5.42 -1.36 -30.05
N ASN A 477 4.20 -1.45 -29.51
CA ASN A 477 3.80 -0.81 -28.27
C ASN A 477 3.42 -1.85 -27.21
N PRO A 478 4.11 -1.91 -26.06
CA PRO A 478 3.91 -2.93 -25.04
C PRO A 478 2.53 -2.87 -24.37
N CYS A 479 1.76 -1.80 -24.57
CA CYS A 479 0.47 -1.58 -23.90
C CYS A 479 -0.73 -1.76 -24.83
N VAL A 480 -0.53 -1.89 -26.15
CA VAL A 480 -1.61 -1.80 -27.14
C VAL A 480 -1.61 -3.01 -28.06
N ALA A 481 -2.72 -3.74 -28.06
CA ALA A 481 -3.04 -4.80 -29.02
C ALA A 481 -4.55 -4.81 -29.30
N PRO A 482 -4.96 -5.26 -30.50
CA PRO A 482 -6.37 -5.35 -30.85
C PRO A 482 -7.06 -6.49 -30.08
N ILE A 483 -8.37 -6.34 -29.86
CA ILE A 483 -9.26 -7.29 -29.18
C ILE A 483 -10.18 -7.90 -30.25
N LEU A 484 -9.91 -9.14 -30.66
CA LEU A 484 -10.51 -9.70 -31.88
C LEU A 484 -11.07 -11.12 -31.71
N ARG A 485 -10.53 -11.91 -30.77
CA ARG A 485 -10.76 -13.36 -30.78
C ARG A 485 -11.72 -13.80 -29.67
N ALA A 486 -12.94 -14.13 -30.07
CA ALA A 486 -13.94 -14.74 -29.21
C ALA A 486 -13.41 -16.00 -28.46
N PRO A 487 -13.97 -16.35 -27.29
CA PRO A 487 -14.97 -15.57 -26.55
C PRO A 487 -14.41 -14.25 -26.00
N PHE A 488 -15.30 -13.27 -25.84
CA PHE A 488 -15.01 -11.98 -25.24
C PHE A 488 -15.47 -11.95 -23.79
N PHE A 489 -14.73 -11.20 -22.98
CA PHE A 489 -14.94 -11.15 -21.54
C PHE A 489 -15.09 -9.73 -21.04
N ALA A 490 -15.95 -9.54 -20.04
CA ALA A 490 -16.05 -8.31 -19.26
C ALA A 490 -15.93 -8.61 -17.76
N MET A 491 -15.18 -7.79 -17.03
CA MET A 491 -15.06 -7.83 -15.58
C MET A 491 -15.46 -6.49 -14.99
N ARG A 492 -16.43 -6.49 -14.07
CA ARG A 492 -16.86 -5.26 -13.39
C ARG A 492 -15.78 -4.77 -12.43
N ILE A 493 -15.53 -3.47 -12.46
CA ILE A 493 -14.60 -2.79 -11.56
C ILE A 493 -15.29 -1.63 -10.83
N TYR A 494 -14.79 -1.33 -9.63
CA TYR A 494 -15.31 -0.32 -8.72
C TYR A 494 -14.19 0.62 -8.29
N PRO A 495 -14.46 1.92 -8.06
CA PRO A 495 -13.53 2.77 -7.34
C PRO A 495 -13.35 2.24 -5.92
N ALA A 496 -12.11 2.01 -5.51
CA ALA A 496 -11.73 1.56 -4.18
C ALA A 496 -10.52 2.36 -3.68
N ASP A 497 -10.27 2.35 -2.37
CA ASP A 497 -9.06 2.95 -1.80
C ASP A 497 -8.00 1.90 -1.39
N LEU A 498 -6.73 2.32 -1.41
CA LEU A 498 -5.55 1.62 -0.88
C LEU A 498 -5.04 2.25 0.44
N GLY A 499 -5.75 3.25 0.95
CA GLY A 499 -5.40 3.99 2.15
C GLY A 499 -5.97 5.40 2.11
N THR A 500 -6.14 6.00 3.28
CA THR A 500 -6.62 7.38 3.45
C THR A 500 -5.47 8.36 3.30
N ALA A 501 -5.75 9.52 2.71
CA ALA A 501 -4.83 10.65 2.67
C ALA A 501 -5.14 11.68 3.77
N ILE A 502 -6.38 11.67 4.27
CA ILE A 502 -6.81 12.43 5.44
C ILE A 502 -6.37 11.70 6.71
N GLY A 503 -5.89 12.46 7.69
CA GLY A 503 -5.44 11.97 8.99
C GLY A 503 -5.24 13.13 9.97
N MET A 504 -4.53 12.88 11.06
CA MET A 504 -4.13 13.88 12.05
C MET A 504 -3.14 14.88 11.47
N GLN A 505 -3.26 16.15 11.87
CA GLN A 505 -2.19 17.12 11.63
C GLN A 505 -0.99 16.77 12.52
N VAL A 506 0.19 16.75 11.92
CA VAL A 506 1.46 16.48 12.61
C VAL A 506 2.51 17.51 12.20
N ASP A 507 3.50 17.74 13.05
CA ASP A 507 4.66 18.55 12.68
C ASP A 507 5.83 17.71 12.13
N ALA A 508 6.94 18.37 11.79
CA ALA A 508 8.16 17.75 11.28
C ALA A 508 8.79 16.73 12.25
N GLN A 509 8.38 16.69 13.52
CA GLN A 509 8.81 15.73 14.53
C GLN A 509 7.78 14.62 14.79
N ALA A 510 6.79 14.49 13.90
CA ALA A 510 5.68 13.54 13.99
C ALA A 510 4.80 13.72 15.24
N ARG A 511 4.84 14.90 15.90
CA ARG A 511 3.96 15.20 17.05
C ARG A 511 2.57 15.56 16.53
N VAL A 512 1.53 15.02 17.17
CA VAL A 512 0.14 15.35 16.83
C VAL A 512 -0.17 16.78 17.26
N LEU A 513 -0.84 17.54 16.39
CA LEU A 513 -1.15 18.95 16.62
C LEU A 513 -2.63 19.14 16.96
N ARG A 514 -2.91 20.14 17.81
CA ARG A 514 -4.25 20.71 18.03
C ARG A 514 -4.60 21.71 16.91
N ALA A 515 -5.83 22.21 16.92
CA ALA A 515 -6.33 23.15 15.92
C ALA A 515 -5.58 24.50 15.92
N ASP A 516 -4.99 24.88 17.06
CA ASP A 516 -4.16 26.09 17.21
C ASP A 516 -2.69 25.88 16.80
N GLY A 517 -2.34 24.68 16.32
CA GLY A 517 -0.97 24.31 15.94
C GLY A 517 -0.08 23.89 17.10
N THR A 518 -0.56 23.89 18.35
CA THR A 518 0.21 23.40 19.50
C THR A 518 0.28 21.88 19.52
N PRO A 519 1.41 21.26 19.90
CA PRO A 519 1.49 19.81 20.05
C PRO A 519 0.63 19.28 21.20
N VAL A 520 -0.10 18.18 20.95
CA VAL A 520 -0.68 17.34 22.00
C VAL A 520 0.47 16.62 22.71
N ALA A 521 0.77 17.01 23.95
CA ALA A 521 1.95 16.55 24.65
C ALA A 521 1.93 15.01 24.82
N GLY A 522 3.03 14.35 24.46
CA GLY A 522 3.15 12.89 24.57
C GLY A 522 2.46 12.08 23.48
N LEU A 523 1.90 12.71 22.44
CA LEU A 523 1.22 12.02 21.34
C LEU A 523 1.91 12.25 19.99
N HIS A 524 2.17 11.14 19.28
CA HIS A 524 2.77 11.12 17.96
C HIS A 524 1.93 10.30 16.98
N ALA A 525 2.06 10.54 15.69
CA ALA A 525 1.38 9.73 14.67
C ALA A 525 2.24 9.53 13.42
N CYS A 526 2.09 8.37 12.77
CA CYS A 526 2.77 8.05 11.52
C CYS A 526 1.95 7.11 10.62
N GLY A 527 2.42 6.87 9.40
CA GLY A 527 1.68 6.09 8.41
C GLY A 527 0.41 6.80 7.93
N ASN A 528 -0.70 6.06 7.77
CA ASN A 528 -1.97 6.64 7.31
C ASN A 528 -2.79 7.30 8.43
N ASP A 529 -2.26 7.32 9.65
CA ASP A 529 -2.88 8.03 10.78
C ASP A 529 -2.60 9.53 10.70
N MET A 530 -1.46 9.93 10.15
CA MET A 530 -1.17 11.33 9.82
C MET A 530 -1.81 11.74 8.49
N GLY A 531 -2.13 13.03 8.37
CA GLY A 531 -2.43 13.66 7.09
C GLY A 531 -1.26 13.47 6.13
N SER A 532 -1.56 13.01 4.92
CA SER A 532 -0.51 12.55 4.03
C SER A 532 0.27 13.71 3.41
N ILE A 533 1.60 13.56 3.36
CA ILE A 533 2.49 14.54 2.74
C ILE A 533 2.28 14.70 1.22
N MET A 534 1.59 13.75 0.58
CA MET A 534 1.24 13.87 -0.85
C MET A 534 -0.12 14.56 -1.07
N ASN A 535 -0.79 15.00 -0.01
CA ASN A 535 -2.03 15.77 -0.07
C ASN A 535 -3.14 15.13 -0.95
N GLY A 536 -3.19 13.80 -1.01
CA GLY A 536 -4.12 13.04 -1.85
C GLY A 536 -3.66 12.79 -3.29
N ASN A 537 -2.51 13.30 -3.71
CA ASN A 537 -1.92 13.05 -5.03
C ASN A 537 -1.03 11.80 -5.00
N TYR A 538 -0.91 11.09 -6.12
CA TYR A 538 -0.11 9.87 -6.21
C TYR A 538 1.06 10.05 -7.19
N PRO A 539 2.19 10.66 -6.77
CA PRO A 539 3.29 10.98 -7.66
C PRO A 539 4.15 9.75 -8.01
N ALA A 540 4.16 8.70 -7.19
CA ALA A 540 4.96 7.50 -7.44
C ALA A 540 4.45 6.28 -6.67
N PRO A 541 4.84 5.06 -7.06
CA PRO A 541 4.60 3.86 -6.25
C PRO A 541 5.38 3.92 -4.93
N GLY A 542 4.73 3.56 -3.82
CA GLY A 542 5.38 3.48 -2.51
C GLY A 542 5.32 4.75 -1.66
N ILE A 543 4.50 5.72 -2.08
CA ILE A 543 4.28 7.01 -1.39
C ILE A 543 3.53 6.91 -0.05
N THR A 544 3.07 5.72 0.35
CA THR A 544 2.51 5.47 1.69
C THR A 544 3.54 4.82 2.61
N LEU A 545 4.25 3.79 2.13
CA LEU A 545 5.26 3.07 2.93
C LEU A 545 6.52 3.91 3.14
N GLY A 546 6.98 4.69 2.15
CA GLY A 546 8.10 5.62 2.31
C GLY A 546 7.90 6.55 3.50
N PRO A 547 6.87 7.41 3.49
CA PRO A 547 6.54 8.26 4.62
C PRO A 547 6.24 7.49 5.91
N ALA A 548 5.61 6.30 5.86
CA ALA A 548 5.39 5.51 7.06
C ALA A 548 6.71 5.13 7.76
N LEU A 549 7.72 4.67 7.02
CA LEU A 549 9.04 4.36 7.57
C LEU A 549 9.75 5.64 8.06
N THR A 550 9.72 6.72 7.28
CA THR A 550 10.39 7.98 7.64
C THR A 550 9.81 8.61 8.90
N PHE A 551 8.48 8.76 9.00
CA PHE A 551 7.85 9.37 10.17
C PHE A 551 7.79 8.42 11.36
N GLY A 552 7.77 7.10 11.14
CA GLY A 552 8.02 6.13 12.21
C GLY A 552 9.42 6.31 12.80
N TYR A 553 10.43 6.52 11.95
CA TYR A 553 11.80 6.78 12.37
C TYR A 553 11.93 8.08 13.15
N ILE A 554 11.35 9.17 12.63
CA ILE A 554 11.33 10.48 13.31
C ILE A 554 10.66 10.37 14.69
N ALA A 555 9.48 9.73 14.78
CA ALA A 555 8.77 9.58 16.06
C ALA A 555 9.59 8.79 17.09
N GLY A 556 10.19 7.67 16.67
CA GLY A 556 11.05 6.85 17.54
C GLY A 556 12.28 7.62 18.05
N ARG A 557 12.95 8.38 17.17
CA ARG A 557 14.10 9.22 17.52
C ARG A 557 13.72 10.34 18.49
N HIS A 558 12.64 11.07 18.20
CA HIS A 558 12.18 12.17 19.05
C HIS A 558 11.83 11.69 20.46
N LEU A 559 11.18 10.52 20.59
CA LEU A 559 10.84 9.95 21.89
C LEU A 559 12.07 9.52 22.71
N ALA A 560 13.17 9.16 22.03
CA ALA A 560 14.45 8.84 22.67
C ALA A 560 15.24 10.08 23.10
N GLU A 561 15.27 11.13 22.27
CA GLU A 561 16.01 12.37 22.54
C GLU A 561 15.47 13.17 23.74
N GLY A 562 14.17 13.04 24.05
CA GLY A 562 13.54 13.63 25.23
C GLY A 562 14.13 13.19 26.59
N SER A 563 15.20 12.38 26.60
CA SER A 563 15.98 11.97 27.78
C SER A 563 17.04 12.98 28.25
N MET A 564 17.37 14.03 27.49
CA MET A 564 18.49 14.93 27.83
C MET A 564 18.14 16.12 28.75
N THR A 565 16.89 16.28 29.20
CA THR A 565 16.48 17.41 30.06
C THR A 565 15.97 16.99 31.43
N CYS A 566 16.71 16.16 32.17
CA CYS A 566 16.57 16.10 33.62
C CYS A 566 17.88 15.66 34.30
N LYS A 567 18.33 16.46 35.29
CA LYS A 567 19.61 16.48 36.06
C LYS A 567 20.65 17.39 35.39
N THR A 568 21.04 18.55 35.93
CA THR A 568 21.31 18.93 37.33
C THR A 568 21.14 20.45 37.53
N ALA A 569 20.25 20.85 38.43
CA ALA A 569 20.30 22.18 39.07
C ALA A 569 19.73 22.08 40.49
N ALA A 570 20.53 21.50 41.38
CA ALA A 570 20.39 21.56 42.84
C ALA A 570 21.73 21.08 43.42
N GLY A 571 22.51 21.83 44.18
CA GLY A 571 22.43 23.22 44.58
C GLY A 571 23.79 23.62 45.15
N VAL A 572 24.11 24.90 45.09
CA VAL A 572 25.14 25.51 45.93
C VAL A 572 24.47 26.69 46.60
N SER A 573 23.96 26.46 47.82
CA SER A 573 23.65 27.56 48.72
C SER A 573 24.96 28.05 49.30
N ALA A 574 25.34 29.28 48.98
CA ALA A 574 26.36 30.00 49.71
C ALA A 574 25.83 30.34 51.11
N SER A 575 26.61 30.04 52.14
CA SER A 575 26.47 30.59 53.48
C SER A 575 27.84 31.10 53.94
N VAL A 576 27.81 32.35 54.40
CA VAL A 576 28.87 33.19 55.02
C VAL A 576 29.80 33.91 54.05
#